data_AF-A0A5C6LHQ2-F1
#
_entry.id   AF-A0A5C6LHQ2-F1
#
_cell.length_a   1.000
_cell.length_b   1.000
_cell.length_c   1.000
_cell.angle_alpha   90.00
_cell.angle_beta   90.00
_cell.angle_gamma   90.00
#
_symmetry.space_group_name_H-M   'P 1'
#
loop_
_entity.id
_entity.type
_entity.pdbx_description
1 polymer ?
#
loop_
_entity_poly.entity_id
_entity_poly.type
_entity_poly.pdbx_seq_one_letter_code
_entity_poly.pdbx_strand_id
1 'polypeptide(L)'
;MTEQQFLTRYRKLAYNRYREQGPYAEVPPLNMAIVSKRKTFGRNGKGRLAAFAFGQNFKVSTFRDGWANVFQVDRDIEHTLVFQKTIDSREVSGHGTEIFIENAAKPNLSSEDARKEIGMRFLTDPSLVSVNGVFVTFRDVPEENINYLEVEVTNVGKFSIKVIDVQTSDKRRSNMELPGM
;
A
#
# COMPACT_ATOMS: atom_id res chain seq x y z
N MET A 1 -12.06 -7.19 3.85
CA MET A 1 -13.19 -6.54 3.15
C MET A 1 -14.34 -7.53 3.09
N THR A 2 -15.60 -7.07 3.09
CA THR A 2 -16.73 -7.95 2.71
C THR A 2 -16.75 -8.14 1.19
N GLU A 3 -17.53 -9.08 0.69
CA GLU A 3 -17.73 -9.28 -0.76
C GLU A 3 -18.23 -8.00 -1.44
N GLN A 4 -19.26 -7.35 -0.90
CA GLN A 4 -19.78 -6.10 -1.47
C GLN A 4 -18.71 -4.99 -1.51
N GLN A 5 -17.88 -4.91 -0.47
CA GLN A 5 -16.74 -3.98 -0.44
C GLN A 5 -15.72 -4.32 -1.52
N PHE A 6 -15.42 -5.61 -1.76
CA PHE A 6 -14.53 -6.02 -2.84
C PHE A 6 -15.09 -5.60 -4.20
N LEU A 7 -16.36 -5.94 -4.49
CA LEU A 7 -17.02 -5.59 -5.75
C LEU A 7 -17.02 -4.08 -6.00
N THR A 8 -17.21 -3.28 -4.96
CA THR A 8 -17.19 -1.81 -5.06
C THR A 8 -15.78 -1.26 -5.24
N ARG A 9 -14.79 -1.78 -4.49
CA ARG A 9 -13.44 -1.18 -4.40
C ARG A 9 -12.50 -1.68 -5.48
N TYR A 10 -12.53 -2.97 -5.80
CA TYR A 10 -11.62 -3.59 -6.76
C TYR A 10 -12.09 -3.41 -8.20
N ARG A 11 -13.39 -3.61 -8.48
CA ARG A 11 -13.93 -3.51 -9.86
C ARG A 11 -13.98 -2.10 -10.42
N LYS A 12 -14.04 -1.06 -9.57
CA LYS A 12 -14.06 0.34 -10.02
C LYS A 12 -12.66 0.88 -10.30
N LEU A 13 -12.17 0.85 -11.54
CA LEU A 13 -10.83 1.37 -11.92
C LEU A 13 -10.50 2.76 -11.34
N ALA A 14 -11.43 3.71 -11.42
CA ALA A 14 -11.30 5.08 -10.89
C ALA A 14 -11.84 5.24 -9.45
N TYR A 15 -11.72 4.21 -8.61
CA TYR A 15 -12.14 4.23 -7.21
C TYR A 15 -11.49 5.41 -6.45
N ASN A 16 -12.31 6.37 -6.00
CA ASN A 16 -11.85 7.48 -5.18
C ASN A 16 -11.94 7.08 -3.71
N ARG A 17 -10.79 6.73 -3.12
CA ARG A 17 -10.73 6.28 -1.74
C ARG A 17 -11.25 7.33 -0.76
N TYR A 18 -10.85 8.59 -0.95
CA TYR A 18 -11.19 9.66 -0.01
C TYR A 18 -12.70 9.91 0.03
N ARG A 19 -13.38 9.81 -1.12
CA ARG A 19 -14.84 9.94 -1.18
C ARG A 19 -15.56 8.75 -0.55
N GLU A 20 -15.08 7.53 -0.77
CA GLU A 20 -15.79 6.32 -0.33
C GLU A 20 -15.41 5.84 1.08
N GLN A 21 -14.22 6.17 1.59
CA GLN A 21 -13.70 5.70 2.89
C GLN A 21 -13.09 6.81 3.76
N GLY A 22 -13.01 8.04 3.27
CA GLY A 22 -12.34 9.14 3.97
C GLY A 22 -10.80 9.08 3.91
N PRO A 23 -10.14 10.06 4.56
CA PRO A 23 -8.69 10.25 4.47
C PRO A 23 -7.88 9.34 5.41
N TYR A 24 -8.53 8.65 6.33
CA TYR A 24 -7.89 7.85 7.38
C TYR A 24 -8.02 6.35 7.14
N ALA A 25 -7.06 5.60 7.65
CA ALA A 25 -7.08 4.15 7.54
C ALA A 25 -8.07 3.61 8.56
N GLU A 26 -8.81 2.58 8.15
CA GLU A 26 -9.64 1.83 9.08
C GLU A 26 -8.71 0.98 9.97
N VAL A 27 -8.85 1.13 11.28
CA VAL A 27 -8.14 0.33 12.27
C VAL A 27 -9.14 -0.69 12.84
N PRO A 28 -8.90 -2.00 12.67
CA PRO A 28 -9.76 -3.04 13.23
C PRO A 28 -9.89 -2.87 14.75
N PRO A 29 -11.05 -3.19 15.36
CA PRO A 29 -11.29 -3.00 16.80
C PRO A 29 -10.21 -3.62 17.69
N LEU A 30 -9.73 -4.82 17.33
CA LEU A 30 -8.64 -5.52 18.05
C LEU A 30 -7.32 -4.74 18.09
N ASN A 31 -7.13 -3.77 17.18
CA ASN A 31 -5.88 -3.04 17.01
C ASN A 31 -5.99 -1.58 17.46
N MET A 32 -7.17 -1.09 17.86
CA MET A 32 -7.38 0.32 18.21
C MET A 32 -6.55 0.79 19.41
N ALA A 33 -6.19 -0.11 20.33
CA ALA A 33 -5.36 0.22 21.49
C ALA A 33 -3.87 0.36 21.15
N ILE A 34 -3.43 -0.14 19.99
CA ILE A 34 -2.00 -0.27 19.63
C ILE A 34 -1.66 0.57 18.39
N VAL A 35 -2.64 0.79 17.49
CA VAL A 35 -2.44 1.50 16.22
C VAL A 35 -3.10 2.86 16.27
N SER A 36 -2.28 3.90 16.14
CA SER A 36 -2.77 5.28 16.08
C SER A 36 -3.55 5.57 14.78
N LYS A 37 -4.41 6.59 14.82
CA LYS A 37 -5.16 7.06 13.65
C LYS A 37 -4.20 7.60 12.59
N ARG A 38 -4.05 6.88 11.48
CA ARG A 38 -3.14 7.25 10.39
C ARG A 38 -3.87 7.66 9.12
N LYS A 39 -3.27 8.58 8.35
CA LYS A 39 -3.73 8.91 7.00
C LYS A 39 -3.50 7.71 6.07
N THR A 40 -4.35 7.55 5.07
CA THR A 40 -4.17 6.47 4.09
C THR A 40 -3.21 6.85 2.99
N PHE A 41 -2.38 5.89 2.60
CA PHE A 41 -1.60 5.97 1.38
C PHE A 41 -2.49 5.79 0.15
N GLY A 42 -2.17 6.53 -0.91
CA GLY A 42 -2.88 6.48 -2.18
C GLY A 42 -4.23 7.21 -2.19
N ARG A 43 -4.56 7.83 -3.33
CA ARG A 43 -5.78 8.63 -3.52
C ARG A 43 -6.82 7.95 -4.40
N ASN A 44 -6.38 7.40 -5.54
CA ASN A 44 -7.25 6.85 -6.59
C ASN A 44 -7.29 5.31 -6.60
N GLY A 45 -6.73 4.67 -5.56
CA GLY A 45 -6.72 3.22 -5.40
C GLY A 45 -5.99 2.41 -6.47
N LYS A 46 -5.38 3.01 -7.50
CA LYS A 46 -4.75 2.29 -8.64
C LYS A 46 -3.69 1.28 -8.21
N GLY A 47 -2.97 1.56 -7.12
CA GLY A 47 -1.93 0.68 -6.57
C GLY A 47 -2.41 -0.73 -6.22
N ARG A 48 -3.72 -0.96 -6.02
CA ARG A 48 -4.28 -2.30 -5.77
C ARG A 48 -4.14 -3.27 -6.95
N LEU A 49 -3.84 -2.74 -8.15
CA LEU A 49 -3.59 -3.52 -9.37
C LEU A 49 -2.09 -3.71 -9.64
N ALA A 50 -1.21 -3.23 -8.76
CA ALA A 50 0.24 -3.35 -8.93
C ALA A 50 0.72 -4.81 -8.93
N ALA A 51 -0.09 -5.75 -8.45
CA ALA A 51 0.16 -7.18 -8.56
C ALA A 51 0.40 -7.66 -10.00
N PHE A 52 -0.22 -7.00 -11.00
CA PHE A 52 0.04 -7.31 -12.42
C PHE A 52 1.47 -7.00 -12.88
N ALA A 53 2.26 -6.24 -12.11
CA ALA A 53 3.68 -6.06 -12.38
C ALA A 53 4.49 -7.35 -12.14
N PHE A 54 3.93 -8.29 -11.38
CA PHE A 54 4.59 -9.52 -10.96
C PHE A 54 3.90 -10.79 -11.50
N GLY A 55 2.83 -10.67 -12.29
CA GLY A 55 2.13 -11.84 -12.81
C GLY A 55 0.98 -11.48 -13.75
N GLN A 56 0.50 -12.46 -14.50
CA GLN A 56 -0.66 -12.26 -15.41
C GLN A 56 -1.98 -12.20 -14.66
N ASN A 57 -2.04 -12.81 -13.49
CA ASN A 57 -3.20 -12.84 -12.60
C ASN A 57 -2.76 -12.93 -11.14
N PHE A 58 -3.71 -12.70 -10.24
CA PHE A 58 -3.49 -12.81 -8.80
C PHE A 58 -4.77 -13.14 -8.06
N LYS A 59 -4.62 -13.72 -6.87
CA LYS A 59 -5.71 -13.99 -5.93
C LYS A 59 -5.78 -12.88 -4.88
N VAL A 60 -7.00 -12.50 -4.54
CA VAL A 60 -7.29 -11.59 -3.42
C VAL A 60 -8.15 -12.34 -2.42
N SER A 61 -7.57 -12.68 -1.28
CA SER A 61 -8.27 -13.30 -0.16
C SER A 61 -8.63 -12.20 0.84
N THR A 62 -9.90 -12.06 1.20
CA THR A 62 -10.38 -11.02 2.12
C THR A 62 -11.09 -11.64 3.30
N PHE A 63 -10.78 -11.17 4.51
CA PHE A 63 -11.35 -11.67 5.77
C PHE A 63 -11.98 -10.49 6.51
N ARG A 64 -13.28 -10.55 6.80
CA ARG A 64 -13.98 -9.49 7.53
C ARG A 64 -15.31 -10.00 8.07
N ASP A 65 -15.68 -9.52 9.27
CA ASP A 65 -16.98 -9.77 9.91
C ASP A 65 -17.29 -11.28 10.05
N GLY A 66 -16.25 -12.08 10.29
CA GLY A 66 -16.35 -13.54 10.42
C GLY A 66 -16.31 -14.31 9.09
N TRP A 67 -16.25 -13.62 7.95
CA TRP A 67 -16.32 -14.23 6.62
C TRP A 67 -15.05 -14.05 5.80
N ALA A 68 -14.64 -15.13 5.11
CA ALA A 68 -13.59 -15.10 4.11
C ALA A 68 -14.18 -15.18 2.70
N ASN A 69 -13.62 -14.42 1.77
CA ASN A 69 -13.94 -14.47 0.34
C ASN A 69 -12.65 -14.48 -0.47
N VAL A 70 -12.58 -15.30 -1.52
CA VAL A 70 -11.42 -15.37 -2.41
C VAL A 70 -11.84 -15.06 -3.84
N PHE A 71 -11.11 -14.14 -4.45
CA PHE A 71 -11.33 -13.70 -5.82
C PHE A 71 -10.06 -13.88 -6.65
N GLN A 72 -10.20 -14.43 -7.84
CA GLN A 72 -9.19 -14.38 -8.89
C GLN A 72 -9.39 -13.08 -9.68
N VAL A 73 -8.28 -12.37 -9.92
CA VAL A 73 -8.24 -11.13 -10.70
C VAL A 73 -7.36 -11.35 -11.92
N ASP A 74 -7.95 -11.22 -13.10
CA ASP A 74 -7.32 -11.46 -14.39
C ASP A 74 -7.51 -10.25 -15.32
N ARG A 75 -6.87 -10.32 -16.49
CA ARG A 75 -7.15 -9.47 -17.65
C ARG A 75 -7.61 -10.35 -18.80
N ASP A 76 -8.65 -9.95 -19.50
CA ASP A 76 -9.04 -10.62 -20.75
C ASP A 76 -8.10 -10.24 -21.91
N ILE A 77 -8.42 -10.75 -23.11
CA ILE A 77 -7.67 -10.48 -24.35
C ILE A 77 -7.68 -9.00 -24.76
N GLU A 78 -8.65 -8.22 -24.30
CA GLU A 78 -8.77 -6.78 -24.54
C GLU A 78 -8.17 -5.94 -23.39
N HIS A 79 -7.48 -6.60 -22.45
CA HIS A 79 -6.91 -6.00 -21.24
C HIS A 79 -7.94 -5.40 -20.26
N THR A 80 -9.19 -5.82 -20.35
CA THR A 80 -10.23 -5.48 -19.38
C THR A 80 -10.09 -6.35 -18.14
N LEU A 81 -10.31 -5.76 -16.96
CA LEU A 81 -10.23 -6.48 -15.69
C LEU A 81 -11.39 -7.47 -15.53
N VAL A 82 -11.05 -8.73 -15.30
CA VAL A 82 -11.99 -9.80 -14.98
C VAL A 82 -11.84 -10.20 -13.52
N PHE A 83 -12.97 -10.46 -12.86
CA PHE A 83 -13.02 -10.84 -11.44
C PHE A 83 -13.89 -12.07 -11.30
N GLN A 84 -13.32 -13.16 -10.77
CA GLN A 84 -14.03 -14.41 -10.53
C GLN A 84 -13.96 -14.76 -9.05
N LYS A 85 -15.10 -15.02 -8.41
CA LYS A 85 -15.12 -15.60 -7.06
C LYS A 85 -14.72 -17.07 -7.16
N THR A 86 -13.67 -17.48 -6.45
CA THR A 86 -13.13 -18.84 -6.53
C THR A 86 -13.49 -19.71 -5.33
N ILE A 87 -13.84 -19.08 -4.20
CA ILE A 87 -14.30 -19.78 -3.00
C ILE A 87 -15.50 -19.03 -2.43
N ASP A 88 -16.56 -19.77 -2.15
CA ASP A 88 -17.74 -19.25 -1.46
C ASP A 88 -17.43 -18.84 -0.03
N SER A 89 -18.26 -17.96 0.51
CA SER A 89 -17.99 -17.35 1.81
C SER A 89 -17.91 -18.43 2.89
N ARG A 90 -16.76 -18.49 3.60
CA ARG A 90 -16.55 -19.41 4.71
C ARG A 90 -16.31 -18.67 6.01
N GLU A 91 -16.68 -19.28 7.13
CA GLU A 91 -16.39 -18.73 8.45
C GLU A 91 -14.89 -18.75 8.75
N VAL A 92 -14.40 -17.66 9.34
CA VAL A 92 -13.00 -17.47 9.72
C VAL A 92 -12.87 -16.57 10.93
N SER A 93 -11.84 -16.81 11.74
CA SER A 93 -11.37 -15.86 12.74
C SER A 93 -10.46 -14.81 12.12
N GLY A 94 -10.52 -13.57 12.63
CA GLY A 94 -9.60 -12.50 12.27
C GLY A 94 -10.12 -11.57 11.17
N HIS A 95 -9.22 -10.74 10.64
CA HIS A 95 -9.51 -9.73 9.66
C HIS A 95 -8.29 -9.48 8.77
N GLY A 96 -8.51 -9.08 7.52
CA GLY A 96 -7.39 -8.73 6.64
C GLY A 96 -7.70 -8.80 5.16
N THR A 97 -6.64 -8.65 4.39
CA THR A 97 -6.63 -8.89 2.95
C THR A 97 -5.24 -9.37 2.55
N GLU A 98 -5.20 -10.45 1.80
CA GLU A 98 -4.00 -11.04 1.21
C GLU A 98 -4.09 -10.89 -0.31
N ILE A 99 -2.95 -10.60 -0.92
CA ILE A 99 -2.76 -10.60 -2.37
C ILE A 99 -1.68 -11.62 -2.66
N PHE A 100 -2.00 -12.62 -3.48
CA PHE A 100 -1.12 -13.75 -3.75
C PHE A 100 -0.99 -14.01 -5.25
N ILE A 101 0.24 -14.33 -5.67
CA ILE A 101 0.56 -14.68 -7.06
C ILE A 101 1.33 -16.01 -7.02
N GLU A 102 0.78 -17.05 -7.64
CA GLU A 102 1.33 -18.40 -7.57
C GLU A 102 2.66 -18.53 -8.32
N ASN A 103 2.76 -17.94 -9.51
CA ASN A 103 3.95 -17.93 -10.35
C ASN A 103 4.48 -16.51 -10.54
N ALA A 104 4.82 -15.85 -9.43
CA ALA A 104 5.27 -14.47 -9.47
C ALA A 104 6.61 -14.31 -10.22
N ALA A 105 6.67 -13.33 -11.13
CA ALA A 105 7.93 -12.84 -11.67
C ALA A 105 8.77 -12.28 -10.52
N LYS A 106 9.94 -12.89 -10.29
CA LYS A 106 10.84 -12.46 -9.22
C LYS A 106 11.54 -11.17 -9.65
N PRO A 107 11.34 -10.04 -8.94
CA PRO A 107 12.11 -8.85 -9.22
C PRO A 107 13.59 -9.13 -8.92
N ASN A 108 14.49 -8.51 -9.67
CA ASN A 108 15.91 -8.45 -9.31
C ASN A 108 16.08 -7.42 -8.19
N LEU A 109 15.56 -7.75 -7.00
CA LEU A 109 15.53 -6.89 -5.82
C LEU A 109 15.71 -7.78 -4.58
N SER A 110 16.75 -7.49 -3.80
CA SER A 110 16.96 -8.21 -2.55
C SER A 110 15.91 -7.82 -1.51
N SER A 111 15.69 -8.66 -0.50
CA SER A 111 14.80 -8.30 0.62
C SER A 111 15.30 -7.07 1.37
N GLU A 112 16.62 -6.85 1.43
CA GLU A 112 17.21 -5.67 2.05
C GLU A 112 16.91 -4.41 1.25
N ASP A 113 17.12 -4.44 -0.07
CA ASP A 113 16.84 -3.30 -0.94
C ASP A 113 15.34 -2.97 -0.97
N ALA A 114 14.48 -3.99 -0.91
CA ALA A 114 13.04 -3.79 -0.74
C ALA A 114 12.72 -3.06 0.58
N ARG A 115 13.37 -3.42 1.69
CA ARG A 115 13.21 -2.71 2.97
C ARG A 115 13.72 -1.27 2.88
N LYS A 116 14.87 -1.02 2.21
CA LYS A 116 15.39 0.33 1.98
C LYS A 116 14.40 1.20 1.23
N GLU A 117 13.87 0.71 0.10
CA GLU A 117 12.88 1.43 -0.70
C GLU A 117 11.58 1.70 0.07
N ILE A 118 11.08 0.70 0.81
CA ILE A 118 9.89 0.87 1.65
C ILE A 118 10.16 1.87 2.78
N GLY A 119 11.34 1.78 3.39
CA GLY A 119 11.78 2.63 4.48
C GLY A 119 11.90 4.10 4.08
N MET A 120 12.45 4.37 2.90
CA MET A 120 12.52 5.73 2.38
C MET A 120 11.13 6.31 2.09
N ARG A 121 10.24 5.53 1.48
CA ARG A 121 8.99 6.06 0.90
C ARG A 121 7.78 6.01 1.82
N PHE A 122 7.72 5.08 2.76
CA PHE A 122 6.49 4.74 3.49
C PHE A 122 6.65 4.71 5.02
N LEU A 123 7.83 5.03 5.55
CA LEU A 123 8.14 4.91 6.98
C LEU A 123 7.68 6.13 7.80
N THR A 124 6.44 6.56 7.57
CA THR A 124 5.74 7.47 8.50
C THR A 124 5.32 6.76 9.78
N ASP A 125 5.20 5.42 9.74
CA ASP A 125 4.94 4.54 10.90
C ASP A 125 5.59 3.15 10.64
N PRO A 126 6.83 2.92 11.11
CA PRO A 126 7.58 1.68 10.85
C PRO A 126 6.94 0.42 11.46
N SER A 127 6.01 0.55 12.40
CA SER A 127 5.51 -0.59 13.18
C SER A 127 4.63 -1.58 12.37
N LEU A 128 4.28 -1.25 11.13
CA LEU A 128 3.23 -1.93 10.38
C LEU A 128 3.69 -2.69 9.14
N VAL A 129 4.98 -2.68 8.79
CA VAL A 129 5.48 -3.29 7.54
C VAL A 129 6.66 -4.21 7.81
N SER A 130 6.61 -5.42 7.24
CA SER A 130 7.71 -6.38 7.23
C SER A 130 7.93 -6.93 5.83
N VAL A 131 9.19 -7.20 5.49
CA VAL A 131 9.57 -7.93 4.28
C VAL A 131 10.17 -9.26 4.72
N ASN A 132 9.56 -10.38 4.29
CA ASN A 132 9.98 -11.73 4.67
C ASN A 132 10.14 -11.91 6.19
N GLY A 133 9.20 -11.37 6.97
CA GLY A 133 9.18 -11.45 8.43
C GLY A 133 10.12 -10.47 9.15
N VAL A 134 10.96 -9.72 8.44
CA VAL A 134 11.83 -8.70 9.02
C VAL A 134 11.14 -7.33 8.93
N PHE A 135 10.89 -6.70 10.07
CA PHE A 135 10.28 -5.37 10.13
C PHE A 135 11.14 -4.32 9.45
N VAL A 136 10.49 -3.39 8.75
CA VAL A 136 11.15 -2.20 8.21
C VAL A 136 11.27 -1.17 9.33
N THR A 137 12.48 -0.68 9.55
CA THR A 137 12.82 0.25 10.64
C THR A 137 13.52 1.48 10.11
N PHE A 138 13.73 2.48 10.97
CA PHE A 138 14.56 3.65 10.63
C PHE A 138 16.02 3.29 10.30
N ARG A 139 16.48 2.07 10.62
CA ARG A 139 17.83 1.60 10.27
C ARG A 139 17.92 1.14 8.81
N ASP A 140 16.78 0.84 8.19
CA ASP A 140 16.73 0.47 6.77
C ASP A 140 16.77 1.71 5.86
N VAL A 141 16.72 2.93 6.39
CA VAL A 141 16.87 4.17 5.60
C VAL A 141 18.37 4.42 5.39
N PRO A 142 18.87 4.54 4.15
CA PRO A 142 20.28 4.83 3.87
C PRO A 142 20.73 6.16 4.52
N GLU A 143 21.96 6.20 5.03
CA GLU A 143 22.48 7.36 5.77
C GLU A 143 22.58 8.61 4.89
N GLU A 144 22.90 8.44 3.61
CA GLU A 144 22.94 9.50 2.59
C GLU A 144 21.56 10.15 2.35
N ASN A 145 20.47 9.48 2.75
CA ASN A 145 19.11 10.01 2.68
C ASN A 145 18.65 10.62 4.00
N ILE A 146 19.51 10.70 5.01
CA ILE A 146 19.18 11.23 6.33
C ILE A 146 19.93 12.55 6.55
N ASN A 147 19.16 13.61 6.81
CA ASN A 147 19.66 14.91 7.24
C ASN A 147 19.15 15.24 8.64
N TYR A 148 19.89 16.07 9.37
CA TYR A 148 19.44 16.60 10.66
C TYR A 148 19.33 18.11 10.58
N LEU A 149 18.19 18.65 10.99
CA LEU A 149 17.97 20.09 11.13
C LEU A 149 17.89 20.43 12.61
N GLU A 150 18.71 21.35 13.08
CA GLU A 150 18.52 21.93 14.41
C GLU A 150 17.49 23.05 14.34
N VAL A 151 16.46 22.96 15.16
CA VAL A 151 15.42 23.97 15.29
C VAL A 151 15.37 24.46 16.72
N GLU A 152 15.51 25.77 16.89
CA GLU A 152 15.36 26.43 18.18
C GLU A 152 13.91 26.87 18.36
N VAL A 153 13.28 26.40 19.42
CA VAL A 153 11.91 26.78 19.80
C VAL A 153 12.01 27.74 20.98
N THR A 154 11.54 28.97 20.77
CA THR A 154 11.56 30.04 21.78
C THR A 154 10.93 29.56 23.08
N ASN A 155 11.62 29.77 24.20
CA ASN A 155 11.22 29.36 25.55
C ASN A 155 11.14 27.83 25.79
N VAL A 156 11.67 27.00 24.89
CA VAL A 156 11.70 25.54 25.07
C VAL A 156 13.11 24.97 24.90
N GLY A 157 13.85 25.40 23.87
CA GLY A 157 15.23 24.97 23.61
C GLY A 157 15.47 24.48 22.18
N LYS A 158 16.62 23.83 21.96
CA LYS A 158 17.03 23.29 20.65
C LYS A 158 16.59 21.84 20.48
N PHE A 159 16.05 21.54 19.31
CA PHE A 159 15.60 20.20 18.93
C PHE A 159 16.28 19.77 17.64
N SER A 160 16.67 18.50 17.56
CA SER A 160 17.15 17.89 16.33
C SER A 160 15.98 17.22 15.59
N ILE A 161 15.71 17.68 14.36
CA ILE A 161 14.73 17.10 13.46
C ILE A 161 15.45 16.19 12.48
N LYS A 162 15.16 14.89 12.54
CA LYS A 162 15.63 13.92 11.54
C LYS A 162 14.75 14.01 10.28
N VAL A 163 15.35 14.42 9.17
CA VAL A 163 14.72 14.56 7.86
C VAL A 163 15.17 13.39 6.98
N ILE A 164 14.20 12.66 6.42
CA ILE A 164 14.46 11.63 5.41
C ILE A 164 14.17 12.26 4.05
N ASP A 165 15.21 12.44 3.24
CA ASP A 165 15.09 12.96 1.88
C ASP A 165 15.04 11.81 0.88
N VAL A 166 13.84 11.59 0.34
CA VAL A 166 13.65 10.66 -0.78
C VAL A 166 14.11 11.40 -2.04
N GLN A 167 15.40 11.28 -2.38
CA GLN A 167 15.96 11.78 -3.64
C GLN A 167 15.06 11.32 -4.78
N THR A 168 14.23 12.23 -5.30
CA THR A 168 13.18 11.87 -6.26
C THR A 168 13.80 11.48 -7.58
N SER A 169 13.97 10.18 -7.81
CA SER A 169 14.01 9.61 -9.15
C SER A 169 12.58 9.30 -9.61
N ASP A 170 12.20 9.95 -10.72
CA ASP A 170 10.98 9.78 -11.53
C ASP A 170 9.61 10.18 -10.94
N LYS A 171 9.33 11.49 -10.98
CA LYS A 171 8.03 11.96 -11.49
C LYS A 171 8.23 12.48 -12.91
N ARG A 172 8.27 11.61 -13.92
CA ARG A 172 7.98 12.06 -15.30
C ARG A 172 6.53 12.49 -15.35
N ARG A 173 6.29 13.79 -15.11
CA ARG A 173 5.10 14.46 -15.60
C ARG A 173 5.28 14.54 -17.11
N SER A 174 4.65 13.64 -17.87
CA SER A 174 4.45 13.90 -19.29
C SER A 174 3.55 15.13 -19.38
N ASN A 175 4.14 16.29 -19.61
CA ASN A 175 3.41 17.45 -20.12
C ASN A 175 2.89 17.01 -21.50
N MET A 176 1.59 16.67 -21.54
CA MET A 176 0.88 16.55 -22.80
C MET A 176 0.64 17.99 -23.24
N GLU A 177 1.53 18.52 -24.09
CA GLU A 177 1.25 19.73 -24.85
C GLU A 177 -0.01 19.46 -25.67
N LEU A 178 -1.06 20.25 -25.41
CA LEU A 178 -2.22 20.29 -26.28
C LEU A 178 -1.74 20.88 -27.62
N PRO A 179 -1.96 20.22 -28.76
CA PRO A 179 -1.63 20.81 -30.04
C PRO A 179 -2.43 22.11 -30.20
N GLY A 180 -1.70 23.15 -30.61
CA GLY A 180 -2.25 24.47 -30.86
C GLY A 180 -3.38 24.47 -31.88
N MET A 181 -4.16 25.55 -31.79
CA MET A 181 -5.33 25.93 -32.56
C MET A 181 -5.27 25.60 -34.06
#